data_AF-A0A1I1MU82-F1
#
_entry.id   AF-A0A1I1MU82-F1
#
_cell.length_a   1.000
_cell.length_b   1.000
_cell.length_c   1.000
_cell.angle_alpha   90.00
_cell.angle_beta   90.00
_cell.angle_gamma   90.00
#
_symmetry.space_group_name_H-M   'P 1'
#
loop_
_entity.id
_entity.type
_entity.pdbx_description
1 polymer ?
#
loop_
_entity_poly.entity_id
_entity_poly.type
_entity_poly.pdbx_seq_one_letter_code
_entity_poly.pdbx_strand_id
1 'polypeptide(L)'
;MLPLMSNVAASLLLSASTLINPTNPKALSFDASAYVTLNNQIRLAVQKNAEVPVVVLLRNKNNEVLYRQNISKKEAKYAVKLDVSELADGQYELEIKSEEGSIRKQLTLANQPLQPTTRTIAMQ
;
A
#
# COMPACT_ATOMS: atom_id res chain seq x y z
N MET A 1 -18.79 -61.02 -45.17
CA MET A 1 -17.78 -59.97 -44.91
C MET A 1 -18.36 -59.05 -43.86
N LEU A 2 -17.78 -59.03 -42.67
CA LEU A 2 -18.25 -58.30 -41.47
C LEU A 2 -17.43 -57.00 -41.34
N PRO A 3 -18.01 -55.81 -41.16
CA PRO A 3 -17.25 -54.67 -40.66
C PRO A 3 -17.28 -54.67 -39.12
N LEU A 4 -16.09 -54.84 -38.56
CA LEU A 4 -15.78 -54.85 -37.14
C LEU A 4 -15.93 -53.44 -36.54
N MET A 5 -16.50 -53.41 -35.34
CA MET A 5 -16.96 -52.25 -34.58
C MET A 5 -15.86 -51.20 -34.28
N SER A 6 -16.29 -49.94 -34.30
CA SER A 6 -15.57 -48.74 -33.90
C SER A 6 -15.28 -48.73 -32.39
N ASN A 7 -14.03 -48.53 -31.99
CA ASN A 7 -13.64 -48.29 -30.60
C ASN A 7 -13.01 -46.91 -30.50
N VAL A 8 -13.81 -45.91 -30.13
CA VAL A 8 -13.32 -44.58 -29.72
C VAL A 8 -12.96 -44.66 -28.24
N ALA A 9 -11.67 -44.76 -27.94
CA ALA A 9 -11.17 -44.63 -26.58
C ALA A 9 -11.13 -43.13 -26.22
N ALA A 10 -12.11 -42.66 -25.45
CA ALA A 10 -12.10 -41.31 -24.88
C ALA A 10 -11.36 -41.33 -23.53
N SER A 11 -10.10 -40.92 -23.54
CA SER A 11 -9.30 -40.72 -22.32
C SER A 11 -9.70 -39.40 -21.64
N LEU A 12 -10.39 -39.51 -20.51
CA LEU A 12 -10.73 -38.37 -19.65
C LEU A 12 -9.46 -37.89 -18.94
N LEU A 13 -8.95 -36.71 -19.33
CA LEU A 13 -7.92 -36.00 -18.58
C LEU A 13 -8.56 -35.41 -17.32
N LEU A 14 -8.35 -36.03 -16.16
CA LEU A 14 -8.68 -35.41 -14.87
C LEU A 14 -7.65 -34.31 -14.58
N SER A 15 -8.00 -33.07 -14.90
CA SER A 15 -7.25 -31.89 -14.46
C SER A 15 -7.43 -31.74 -12.96
N ALA A 16 -6.39 -32.05 -12.17
CA ALA A 16 -6.38 -31.78 -10.74
C ALA A 16 -6.45 -30.26 -10.51
N SER A 17 -7.55 -29.78 -9.93
CA SER A 17 -7.68 -28.39 -9.51
C SER A 17 -6.78 -28.18 -8.30
N THR A 18 -5.69 -27.41 -8.45
CA THR A 18 -4.89 -26.97 -7.31
C THR A 18 -5.78 -26.12 -6.40
N LEU A 19 -5.98 -26.58 -5.15
CA LEU A 19 -6.68 -25.83 -4.12
C LEU A 19 -5.95 -24.50 -3.88
N ILE A 20 -6.61 -23.40 -4.22
CA ILE A 20 -6.09 -22.05 -4.03
C ILE A 20 -6.12 -21.78 -2.52
N ASN A 21 -4.94 -21.77 -1.88
CA ASN A 21 -4.81 -21.37 -0.49
C ASN A 21 -5.23 -19.89 -0.38
N PRO A 22 -6.15 -19.49 0.52
CA PRO A 22 -6.56 -18.10 0.65
C PRO A 22 -5.32 -17.24 0.94
N THR A 23 -5.02 -16.32 0.01
CA THR A 23 -3.83 -15.48 0.01
C THR A 23 -3.92 -14.45 1.14
N ASN A 24 -3.48 -14.81 2.34
CA ASN A 24 -3.20 -13.80 3.34
C ASN A 24 -2.04 -12.94 2.81
N PRO A 25 -2.17 -11.59 2.77
CA PRO A 25 -1.08 -10.73 2.31
C PRO A 25 0.19 -11.07 3.09
N LYS A 26 1.31 -11.22 2.39
CA LYS A 26 2.61 -11.45 3.02
C LYS A 26 2.87 -10.32 4.03
N ALA A 27 3.08 -10.68 5.29
CA ALA A 27 3.46 -9.72 6.31
C ALA A 27 4.79 -9.04 5.92
N LEU A 28 4.84 -7.72 6.05
CA LEU A 28 6.04 -6.93 5.77
C LEU A 28 6.90 -6.84 7.03
N SER A 29 8.22 -6.73 6.85
CA SER A 29 9.18 -6.50 7.92
C SER A 29 9.14 -5.07 8.50
N PHE A 30 8.10 -4.29 8.19
CA PHE A 30 7.91 -2.93 8.66
C PHE A 30 6.43 -2.54 8.71
N ASP A 31 6.13 -1.61 9.62
CA ASP A 31 4.85 -0.93 9.74
C ASP A 31 5.04 0.56 9.47
N ALA A 32 3.99 1.22 8.97
CA ALA A 32 4.03 2.65 8.70
C ALA A 32 2.69 3.34 9.00
N SER A 33 2.77 4.54 9.56
CA SER A 33 1.63 5.42 9.75
C SER A 33 1.93 6.78 9.14
N ALA A 34 0.91 7.37 8.52
CA ALA A 34 1.00 8.73 8.00
C ALA A 34 -0.36 9.39 7.95
N TYR A 35 -0.39 10.70 8.21
CA TYR A 35 -1.57 11.55 8.11
C TYR A 35 -1.18 13.00 7.84
N VAL A 36 -2.11 13.75 7.24
CA VAL A 36 -2.00 15.19 7.01
C VAL A 36 -2.54 15.92 8.23
N THR A 37 -1.84 16.94 8.70
CA THR A 37 -2.24 17.79 9.82
C THR A 37 -2.95 19.05 9.31
N LEU A 38 -3.64 19.75 10.22
CA LEU A 38 -4.30 21.02 9.92
C LEU A 38 -3.32 22.16 9.55
N ASN A 39 -2.04 22.03 9.88
CA ASN A 39 -1.00 23.01 9.57
C ASN A 39 -0.15 22.61 8.36
N ASN A 40 -0.74 21.89 7.40
CA ASN A 40 -0.11 21.49 6.14
C ASN A 40 1.19 20.72 6.33
N GLN A 41 1.20 19.78 7.28
CA GLN A 41 2.31 18.85 7.46
C GLN A 41 1.85 17.42 7.23
N ILE A 42 2.69 16.61 6.61
CA ILE A 42 2.55 15.16 6.64
C ILE A 42 3.39 14.65 7.81
N ARG A 43 2.72 14.03 8.80
CA ARG A 43 3.41 13.26 9.83
C ARG A 43 3.55 11.83 9.35
N LEU A 44 4.78 11.34 9.27
CA LEU A 44 5.11 9.98 8.88
C LEU A 44 5.94 9.31 9.98
N ALA A 45 5.61 8.07 10.30
CA ALA A 45 6.44 7.19 11.11
C ALA A 45 6.55 5.81 10.44
N VAL A 46 7.76 5.27 10.43
CA VAL A 46 8.09 3.92 9.98
C VAL A 46 8.78 3.19 11.12
N GLN A 47 8.33 1.98 11.42
CA GLN A 47 8.96 1.08 12.38
C GLN A 47 9.29 -0.23 11.69
N LYS A 48 10.55 -0.66 11.76
CA LYS A 48 11.00 -1.94 11.20
C LYS A 48 11.10 -2.99 12.29
N ASN A 49 10.70 -4.20 11.93
CA ASN A 49 10.77 -5.38 12.77
C ASN A 49 11.91 -6.32 12.32
N ALA A 50 12.63 -5.97 11.23
CA ALA A 50 13.86 -6.62 10.77
C ALA A 50 14.84 -5.62 10.11
N GLU A 51 16.10 -6.03 9.92
CA GLU A 51 17.17 -5.21 9.29
C GLU A 51 17.06 -5.14 7.77
N VAL A 52 15.91 -4.68 7.26
CA VAL A 52 15.66 -4.48 5.83
C VAL A 52 15.77 -2.99 5.46
N PRO A 53 16.23 -2.65 4.24
CA PRO A 53 16.19 -1.28 3.77
C PRO A 53 14.74 -0.93 3.39
N VAL A 54 14.32 0.30 3.69
CA VAL A 54 12.98 0.80 3.37
C VAL A 54 13.12 2.14 2.65
N VAL A 55 12.28 2.38 1.65
CA VAL A 55 12.24 3.65 0.90
C VAL A 55 10.87 4.27 1.08
N VAL A 56 10.84 5.55 1.44
CA VAL A 56 9.64 6.39 1.49
C VAL A 56 9.62 7.27 0.26
N LEU A 57 8.48 7.32 -0.42
CA LEU A 57 8.25 8.14 -1.62
C LEU A 57 6.93 8.90 -1.49
N LEU A 58 6.95 10.21 -1.69
CA LEU A 58 5.75 11.01 -1.92
C LEU A 58 5.65 11.33 -3.41
N ARG A 59 4.50 11.05 -4.02
CA ARG A 59 4.22 11.34 -5.42
C ARG A 59 2.97 12.19 -5.58
N ASN A 60 2.97 13.05 -6.59
CA ASN A 60 1.74 13.70 -7.04
C ASN A 60 0.95 12.78 -8.00
N LYS A 61 -0.21 13.25 -8.45
CA LYS A 61 -1.08 12.54 -9.42
C LYS A 61 -0.43 12.19 -10.77
N ASN A 62 0.66 12.86 -11.13
CA ASN A 62 1.42 12.60 -12.37
C ASN A 62 2.54 11.56 -12.13
N ASN A 63 2.58 10.93 -10.95
CA ASN A 63 3.64 10.03 -10.49
C ASN A 63 5.03 10.69 -10.34
N GLU A 64 5.09 12.02 -10.33
CA GLU A 64 6.35 12.73 -10.08
C GLU A 64 6.73 12.58 -8.61
N VAL A 65 7.99 12.23 -8.34
CA VAL A 65 8.49 12.03 -6.98
C VAL A 65 8.88 13.39 -6.39
N LEU A 66 8.11 13.83 -5.40
CA LEU A 66 8.32 15.10 -4.69
C LEU A 66 9.22 14.94 -3.46
N TYR A 67 9.20 13.75 -2.86
CA TYR A 67 10.05 13.44 -1.72
C TYR A 67 10.52 11.99 -1.79
N ARG A 68 11.77 11.77 -1.38
CA ARG A 68 12.38 10.44 -1.25
C ARG A 68 13.24 10.39 -0.01
N GLN A 69 13.03 9.37 0.82
CA GLN A 69 13.93 9.01 1.90
C GLN A 69 14.32 7.54 1.80
N ASN A 70 15.61 7.25 1.89
CA ASN A 70 16.11 5.89 2.06
C ASN A 70 16.42 5.68 3.55
N ILE A 71 15.79 4.69 4.16
CA ILE A 71 16.01 4.27 5.55
C ILE A 71 16.96 3.06 5.51
N SER A 72 18.12 3.21 6.13
CA SER A 72 19.17 2.17 6.10
C SER A 72 18.75 0.90 6.85
N LYS A 73 19.39 -0.23 6.56
CA LYS A 73 19.09 -1.54 7.22
C LYS A 73 19.14 -1.46 8.75
N LYS A 74 20.09 -0.71 9.31
CA LYS A 74 20.35 -0.60 10.76
C LYS A 74 19.44 0.40 11.49
N GLU A 75 18.72 1.24 10.76
CA GLU A 75 17.85 2.26 11.37
C GLU A 75 16.46 1.68 11.66
N ALA A 76 16.21 1.24 12.89
CA ALA A 76 14.97 0.53 13.24
C ALA A 76 13.70 1.39 13.16
N LYS A 77 13.81 2.71 13.36
CA LYS A 77 12.68 3.65 13.38
C LYS A 77 13.05 4.91 12.62
N TYR A 78 12.07 5.46 11.91
CA TYR A 78 12.18 6.72 11.21
C TYR A 78 10.89 7.53 11.40
N ALA A 79 11.00 8.80 11.78
CA ALA A 79 9.84 9.67 11.90
C ALA A 79 10.18 11.07 11.39
N VAL A 80 9.28 11.65 10.60
CA VAL A 80 9.49 12.95 9.97
C VAL A 80 8.20 13.75 9.90
N LYS A 81 8.35 15.07 9.91
CA LYS A 81 7.31 16.03 9.56
C LYS A 81 7.71 16.64 8.23
N LEU A 82 6.95 16.37 7.18
CA LEU A 82 7.15 16.99 5.88
C LEU A 82 6.27 18.23 5.83
N ASP A 83 6.88 19.39 5.60
CA ASP A 83 6.13 20.59 5.28
C ASP A 83 5.62 20.47 3.83
N VAL A 84 4.32 20.67 3.65
CA VAL A 84 3.66 20.60 2.35
C VAL A 84 2.84 21.87 2.07
N SER A 85 3.11 22.97 2.79
CA SER A 85 2.42 24.25 2.60
C SER A 85 2.57 24.81 1.18
N GLU A 86 3.69 24.51 0.52
CA GLU A 86 3.98 24.96 -0.85
C GLU A 86 3.46 24.00 -1.94
N LEU A 87 2.89 22.85 -1.55
CA LEU A 87 2.28 21.94 -2.50
C LEU A 87 0.86 22.38 -2.84
N ALA A 88 0.46 22.18 -4.10
CA ALA A 88 -0.88 22.46 -4.55
C ALA A 88 -1.90 21.50 -3.92
N ASP A 89 -3.11 22.00 -3.67
CA ASP A 89 -4.23 21.17 -3.23
C ASP A 89 -4.48 20.01 -4.22
N GLY A 90 -4.72 18.81 -3.69
CA GLY A 90 -4.93 17.63 -4.52
C GLY A 90 -4.65 16.30 -3.84
N GLN A 91 -4.63 15.25 -4.67
CA GLN A 91 -4.33 13.88 -4.26
C GLN A 91 -2.85 13.56 -4.44
N TYR A 92 -2.28 12.91 -3.44
CA TYR A 92 -0.89 12.48 -3.39
C TYR A 92 -0.81 11.04 -2.92
N GLU A 93 0.18 10.30 -3.43
CA GLU A 93 0.47 8.94 -3.00
C GLU A 93 1.72 8.94 -2.12
N LEU A 94 1.59 8.43 -0.89
CA LEU A 94 2.72 8.09 -0.04
C LEU A 94 2.95 6.58 -0.11
N GLU A 95 4.08 6.17 -0.69
CA GLU A 95 4.52 4.78 -0.76
C GLU A 95 5.71 4.55 0.18
N ILE A 96 5.58 3.56 1.06
CA ILE A 96 6.66 3.05 1.90
C ILE A 96 6.94 1.63 1.44
N LYS A 97 8.14 1.35 0.94
CA LYS A 97 8.44 0.08 0.27
C LYS A 97 9.77 -0.54 0.67
N SER A 98 9.83 -1.86 0.61
CA SER A 98 11.03 -2.69 0.68
C SER A 98 11.04 -3.68 -0.48
N GLU A 99 12.00 -4.61 -0.51
CA GLU A 99 11.99 -5.73 -1.45
C GLU A 99 10.83 -6.70 -1.23
N GLU A 100 10.21 -6.68 -0.05
CA GLU A 100 9.11 -7.59 0.32
C GLU A 100 7.75 -7.10 -0.16
N GLY A 101 7.61 -5.79 -0.43
CA GLY A 101 6.36 -5.17 -0.83
C GLY A 101 6.28 -3.70 -0.42
N SER A 102 5.07 -3.13 -0.48
CA SER A 102 4.84 -1.73 -0.12
C SER A 102 3.51 -1.48 0.58
N ILE A 103 3.51 -0.43 1.42
CA ILE A 103 2.35 0.20 2.00
C ILE A 103 2.10 1.49 1.22
N ARG A 104 0.91 1.65 0.65
CA ARG A 104 0.51 2.87 -0.07
C ARG A 104 -0.64 3.56 0.64
N LYS A 105 -0.53 4.88 0.81
CA LYS A 105 -1.60 5.72 1.36
C LYS A 105 -1.89 6.87 0.40
N GLN A 106 -3.17 7.03 0.07
CA GLN A 106 -3.67 8.24 -0.59
C GLN A 106 -3.81 9.35 0.46
N LEU A 107 -3.27 10.51 0.16
CA LEU A 107 -3.34 11.71 1.00
C LEU A 107 -4.02 12.83 0.22
N THR A 108 -5.03 13.43 0.82
CA THR A 108 -5.64 14.66 0.30
C THR A 108 -4.98 15.85 0.98
N LEU A 109 -4.34 16.72 0.20
CA LEU A 109 -3.89 18.04 0.67
C LEU A 109 -4.94 19.07 0.32
N ALA A 110 -5.36 19.84 1.33
CA ALA A 110 -6.26 20.97 1.18
C ALA A 110 -5.76 22.10 2.08
N ASN A 111 -5.39 23.22 1.48
CA ASN A 111 -4.86 24.39 2.17
C ASN A 111 -5.99 25.29 2.75
N GLN A 112 -7.26 24.87 2.64
CA GLN A 112 -8.38 25.56 3.24
C GLN A 112 -8.62 25.10 4.69
N PRO A 113 -8.89 26.03 5.63
CA PRO A 113 -9.21 25.65 7.00
C PRO A 113 -10.48 24.78 7.02
N LEU A 114 -10.34 23.55 7.51
CA LEU A 114 -11.48 22.64 7.70
C LEU A 114 -12.45 23.29 8.68
N GLN A 115 -13.65 23.63 8.22
CA GLN A 115 -14.72 24.11 9.10
C GLN A 115 -15.11 22.98 10.08
N PRO A 116 -15.07 23.21 11.40
CA PRO A 116 -15.43 22.17 12.37
C PRO A 116 -16.90 21.82 12.21
N THR A 117 -17.18 20.58 11.78
CA THR A 117 -18.54 20.04 11.72
C THR A 117 -18.84 19.35 13.05
N THR A 118 -19.74 19.94 13.85
CA THR A 118 -20.25 19.29 15.06
C THR A 118 -21.17 18.15 14.66
N ARG A 119 -20.74 16.91 14.88
CA ARG A 119 -21.60 15.72 14.76
C ARG A 119 -21.93 15.21 16.15
N THR A 120 -23.21 15.28 16.54
CA THR A 120 -23.70 14.64 17.77
C THR A 120 -23.89 13.16 17.51
N ILE A 121 -23.12 12.30 18.18
CA ILE A 121 -23.38 10.86 18.20
C ILE A 121 -24.34 10.59 19.36
N ALA A 122 -25.58 10.19 19.07
CA ALA A 122 -26.46 9.64 20.09
C ALA A 122 -26.10 8.16 20.30
N MET A 123 -25.73 7.78 21.53
CA MET A 123 -25.68 6.38 21.92
C MET A 123 -27.10 5.92 22.26
N GLN A 124 -27.51 4.76 21.72
CA GLN A 124 -28.73 4.06 22.12
C GLN A 124 -28.40 2.92 23.07
#